data_AF-A0A523VT94-F1
#
_entry.id   AF-A0A523VT94-F1
#
_cell.length_a   1.000
_cell.length_b   1.000
_cell.length_c   1.000
_cell.angle_alpha   90.00
_cell.angle_beta   90.00
_cell.angle_gamma   90.00
#
_symmetry.space_group_name_H-M   'P 1'
#
loop_
_entity.id
_entity.type
_entity.pdbx_description
1 polymer ?
#
loop_
_entity_poly.entity_id
_entity_poly.type
_entity_poly.pdbx_seq_one_letter_code
_entity_poly.pdbx_strand_id
1 'polypeptide(L)'
;MSKEIYGIALRNALTEIGNVCPDIQASFLFDKEANVVAGDAKTPEETIEKVVNSLEEILNKADTIGGLNSLIIEGSRGNVHLSSVNDLYLTLIASKTADMKYVETIARVLIPTVMKLLDSLGPTPLRQLPPSHILLEPEKEQEEAEDTEKLEEDNEITEVETLPDLDLPSNQLIVESFGGLLTRSDTVQLSEEVLSQWEEFLDGKKISHVLVEAFNGQSSEWKVKGLNESKLVNKAIIRIPMKICQNLDIKKGELVRVKPAIT
;
A
#
# COMPACT_ATOMS: atom_id res chain seq x y z
N MET A 1 14.45 2.96 -3.47
CA MET A 1 14.35 1.97 -2.38
C MET A 1 15.69 1.23 -2.27
N SER A 2 16.15 0.86 -1.07
CA SER A 2 17.39 0.07 -0.95
C SER A 2 17.15 -1.38 -1.40
N LYS A 3 18.18 -2.01 -1.98
CA LYS A 3 18.14 -3.41 -2.43
C LYS A 3 17.75 -4.38 -1.29
N GLU A 4 18.07 -4.02 -0.05
CA GLU A 4 17.70 -4.77 1.16
C GLU A 4 16.19 -4.79 1.43
N ILE A 5 15.51 -3.64 1.38
CA ILE A 5 14.05 -3.58 1.62
C ILE A 5 13.30 -4.37 0.55
N TYR A 6 13.77 -4.29 -0.70
CA TYR A 6 13.25 -5.06 -1.82
C TYR A 6 13.39 -6.58 -1.59
N GLY A 7 14.59 -7.03 -1.19
CA GLY A 7 14.85 -8.44 -0.86
C GLY A 7 13.99 -8.94 0.31
N ILE A 8 13.80 -8.13 1.36
CA ILE A 8 12.97 -8.49 2.53
C ILE A 8 11.50 -8.70 2.11
N ALA A 9 10.95 -7.78 1.31
CA ALA A 9 9.56 -7.89 0.86
C ALA A 9 9.34 -9.15 0.00
N LEU A 10 10.27 -9.45 -0.91
CA LEU A 10 10.22 -10.66 -1.72
C LEU A 10 10.39 -11.94 -0.90
N ARG A 11 11.31 -11.95 0.07
CA ARG A 11 11.46 -13.06 1.03
C ARG A 11 10.16 -13.35 1.77
N ASN A 12 9.46 -12.30 2.22
CA ASN A 12 8.18 -12.45 2.90
C ASN A 12 7.12 -13.05 1.96
N ALA A 13 7.06 -12.60 0.71
CA ALA A 13 6.15 -13.13 -0.30
C ALA A 13 6.41 -14.62 -0.58
N LEU A 14 7.67 -15.01 -0.77
CA LEU A 14 8.08 -16.40 -0.98
C LEU A 14 7.75 -17.28 0.23
N THR A 15 7.99 -16.76 1.43
CA THR A 15 7.64 -17.45 2.68
C THR A 15 6.13 -17.69 2.77
N GLU A 16 5.31 -16.71 2.38
CA GLU A 16 3.86 -16.84 2.42
C GLU A 16 3.34 -17.82 1.35
N ILE A 17 3.96 -17.86 0.17
CA ILE A 17 3.69 -18.90 -0.84
C ILE A 17 3.93 -20.29 -0.24
N GLY A 18 5.05 -20.50 0.47
CA GLY A 18 5.35 -21.77 1.15
C GLY A 18 4.49 -22.07 2.38
N ASN A 19 3.75 -21.08 2.91
CA ASN A 19 2.77 -21.28 3.98
C ASN A 19 1.42 -21.73 3.41
N VAL A 20 1.00 -21.13 2.29
CA VAL A 20 -0.23 -21.51 1.58
C VAL A 20 -0.08 -22.85 0.87
N CYS A 21 1.12 -23.15 0.36
CA CYS A 21 1.45 -24.37 -0.35
C CYS A 21 2.54 -25.15 0.41
N PRO A 22 2.17 -25.96 1.42
CA PRO A 22 3.13 -26.66 2.28
C PRO A 22 3.97 -27.72 1.55
N ASP A 23 3.56 -28.13 0.35
CA ASP A 23 4.33 -29.03 -0.51
C ASP A 23 5.56 -28.38 -1.16
N ILE A 24 5.67 -27.05 -1.09
CA ILE A 24 6.86 -26.31 -1.52
C ILE A 24 7.96 -26.51 -0.48
N GLN A 25 9.06 -27.08 -0.93
CA GLN A 25 10.25 -27.35 -0.13
C GLN A 25 11.22 -26.17 -0.13
N ALA A 26 11.31 -25.46 -1.25
CA ALA A 26 12.13 -24.27 -1.39
C ALA A 26 11.58 -23.35 -2.49
N SER A 27 11.75 -22.06 -2.29
CA SER A 27 11.36 -21.01 -3.22
C SER A 27 12.31 -19.83 -3.11
N PHE A 28 12.76 -19.33 -4.27
CA PHE A 28 13.74 -18.25 -4.33
C PHE A 28 13.71 -17.55 -5.68
N LEU A 29 14.26 -16.33 -5.69
CA LEU A 29 14.40 -15.44 -6.84
C LEU A 29 15.86 -15.09 -7.03
N PHE A 30 16.32 -15.10 -8.27
CA PHE A 30 17.65 -14.68 -8.66
C PHE A 30 17.63 -13.91 -9.99
N ASP A 31 18.64 -13.09 -10.25
CA ASP A 31 18.73 -12.26 -11.46
C ASP A 31 19.40 -13.01 -12.64
N LYS A 32 19.53 -12.34 -13.80
CA LYS A 32 20.11 -12.94 -15.01
C LYS A 32 21.60 -13.23 -14.84
N GLU A 33 22.26 -12.49 -13.94
CA GLU A 33 23.65 -12.65 -13.56
C GLU A 33 23.85 -13.71 -12.46
N ALA A 34 22.83 -14.54 -12.20
CA ALA A 34 22.85 -15.62 -11.22
C ALA A 34 23.07 -15.16 -9.76
N ASN A 35 22.76 -13.90 -9.44
CA ASN A 35 22.77 -13.43 -8.05
C ASN A 35 21.42 -13.68 -7.38
N VAL A 36 21.46 -14.26 -6.19
CA VAL A 36 20.25 -14.46 -5.38
C VAL A 36 19.72 -13.11 -4.91
N VAL A 37 18.44 -12.86 -5.16
CA VAL A 37 17.73 -11.63 -4.75
C VAL A 37 16.95 -11.88 -3.45
N ALA A 38 16.29 -13.04 -3.35
CA ALA A 38 15.55 -13.44 -2.17
C ALA A 38 15.36 -14.96 -2.13
N GLY A 39 15.40 -15.54 -0.93
CA GLY A 39 14.97 -16.92 -0.66
C GLY A 39 13.91 -16.93 0.43
N ASP A 40 13.08 -17.98 0.47
CA ASP A 40 12.16 -18.17 1.59
C ASP A 40 12.87 -18.37 2.93
N ALA A 41 12.09 -18.30 4.01
CA ALA A 41 12.64 -18.41 5.35
C ALA A 41 13.12 -19.82 5.74
N LYS A 42 12.71 -20.86 5.02
CA LYS A 42 12.94 -22.26 5.39
C LYS A 42 14.22 -22.81 4.73
N THR A 43 14.62 -22.23 3.61
CA THR A 43 15.71 -22.72 2.78
C THR A 43 17.02 -22.02 3.13
N PRO A 44 18.10 -22.76 3.48
CA PRO A 44 19.41 -22.17 3.69
C PRO A 44 19.97 -21.53 2.41
N GLU A 45 20.58 -20.35 2.53
CA GLU A 45 21.16 -19.60 1.42
C GLU A 45 22.20 -20.41 0.62
N GLU A 46 23.07 -21.17 1.31
CA GLU A 46 24.04 -22.08 0.68
C GLU A 46 23.38 -23.12 -0.25
N THR A 47 22.16 -23.56 0.07
CA THR A 47 21.43 -24.51 -0.78
C THR A 47 20.91 -23.81 -2.03
N ILE A 48 20.44 -22.58 -1.90
CA ILE A 48 19.96 -21.76 -3.02
C ILE A 48 21.11 -21.49 -3.98
N GLU A 49 22.26 -21.05 -3.48
CA GLU A 49 23.45 -20.78 -4.29
C GLU A 49 23.91 -22.00 -5.09
N LYS A 50 23.94 -23.19 -4.47
CA LYS A 50 24.29 -24.43 -5.18
C LYS A 50 23.34 -24.72 -6.34
N VAL A 51 22.05 -24.50 -6.15
CA VAL A 51 21.04 -24.71 -7.20
C VAL A 51 21.21 -23.68 -8.31
N VAL A 52 21.39 -22.39 -7.96
CA VAL A 52 21.59 -21.31 -8.93
C VAL A 52 22.84 -21.54 -9.78
N ASN A 53 23.97 -21.90 -9.16
CA ASN A 53 25.21 -22.24 -9.86
C ASN A 53 25.03 -23.44 -10.82
N SER A 54 24.17 -24.40 -10.46
CA SER A 54 23.87 -25.54 -11.33
C SER A 54 22.99 -25.17 -12.54
N LEU A 55 22.20 -24.10 -12.42
CA LEU A 55 21.31 -23.60 -13.47
C LEU A 55 21.98 -22.57 -14.39
N GLU A 56 23.08 -21.96 -13.95
CA GLU A 56 23.80 -20.90 -14.69
C GLU A 56 24.16 -21.33 -16.12
N GLU A 57 24.69 -22.54 -16.32
CA GLU A 57 25.06 -23.02 -17.65
C GLU A 57 23.83 -23.13 -18.59
N ILE A 58 22.67 -23.52 -18.05
CA ILE A 58 21.42 -23.63 -18.80
C ILE A 58 20.95 -22.24 -19.22
N LEU A 59 21.01 -21.26 -18.32
CA LEU A 59 20.60 -19.88 -18.57
C LEU A 59 21.48 -19.25 -19.66
N ASN A 60 22.80 -19.37 -19.53
CA ASN A 60 23.76 -18.86 -20.50
C ASN A 60 23.54 -19.45 -21.91
N LYS A 61 23.20 -20.74 -21.99
CA LYS A 61 22.86 -21.39 -23.27
C LYS A 61 21.50 -20.92 -23.80
N ALA A 62 20.50 -20.77 -22.93
CA ALA A 62 19.18 -20.31 -23.32
C ALA A 62 19.20 -18.87 -23.87
N ASP A 63 20.07 -18.01 -23.34
CA ASP A 63 20.22 -16.63 -23.84
C ASP A 63 20.63 -16.57 -25.32
N THR A 64 21.38 -17.56 -25.81
CA THR A 64 21.75 -17.64 -27.24
C THR A 64 20.55 -17.89 -28.17
N ILE A 65 19.42 -18.36 -27.65
CA ILE A 65 18.20 -18.69 -28.38
C ILE A 65 17.00 -17.80 -28.00
N GLY A 66 17.25 -16.66 -27.35
CA GLY A 66 16.21 -15.69 -26.95
C GLY A 66 15.81 -15.74 -25.47
N GLY A 67 16.59 -16.43 -24.64
CA GLY A 67 16.41 -16.48 -23.19
C GLY A 67 15.49 -17.59 -22.72
N LEU A 68 15.41 -17.77 -21.39
CA LEU A 68 14.59 -18.79 -20.76
C LEU A 68 13.28 -18.18 -20.25
N ASN A 69 12.13 -18.65 -20.77
CA ASN A 69 10.83 -18.25 -20.20
C ASN A 69 10.39 -19.17 -19.06
N SER A 70 10.56 -20.48 -19.21
CA SER A 70 10.24 -21.46 -18.18
C SER A 70 11.04 -22.75 -18.40
N LEU A 71 11.39 -23.42 -17.30
CA LEU A 71 12.01 -24.74 -17.26
C LEU A 71 11.34 -25.56 -16.17
N ILE A 72 10.96 -26.79 -16.52
CA ILE A 72 10.37 -27.75 -15.60
C ILE A 72 11.30 -28.97 -15.55
N ILE A 73 11.78 -29.30 -14.36
CA ILE A 73 12.60 -30.50 -14.12
C ILE A 73 11.80 -31.43 -13.23
N GLU A 74 11.37 -32.56 -13.78
CA GLU A 74 10.69 -33.59 -13.02
C GLU A 74 11.67 -34.63 -12.48
N GLY A 75 11.78 -34.70 -11.17
CA GLY A 75 12.55 -35.72 -10.46
C GLY A 75 11.67 -36.83 -9.89
N SER A 76 12.31 -37.88 -9.39
CA SER A 76 11.64 -38.97 -8.68
C SER A 76 11.09 -38.57 -7.31
N ARG A 77 11.64 -37.50 -6.70
CA ARG A 77 11.27 -37.02 -5.36
C ARG A 77 10.47 -35.72 -5.35
N GLY A 78 10.36 -35.06 -6.50
CA GLY A 78 9.77 -33.73 -6.58
C GLY A 78 10.05 -33.08 -7.92
N ASN A 79 9.55 -31.88 -8.10
CA ASN A 79 9.68 -31.12 -9.33
C ASN A 79 10.32 -29.76 -9.03
N VAL A 80 11.13 -29.27 -9.97
CA VAL A 80 11.67 -27.90 -9.96
C VAL A 80 11.02 -27.14 -11.09
N HIS A 81 10.36 -26.04 -10.77
CA HIS A 81 9.82 -25.09 -11.73
C HIS A 81 10.62 -23.80 -11.67
N LEU A 82 11.16 -23.42 -12.81
CA LEU A 82 11.83 -22.16 -13.03
C LEU A 82 10.97 -21.36 -14.02
N SER A 83 10.71 -20.09 -13.71
CA SER A 83 9.93 -19.21 -14.57
C SER A 83 10.46 -17.79 -14.54
N SER A 84 10.50 -17.14 -15.70
CA SER A 84 10.79 -15.72 -15.80
C SER A 84 9.64 -14.90 -15.22
N VAL A 85 9.98 -13.95 -14.35
CA VAL A 85 9.06 -12.96 -13.80
C VAL A 85 9.77 -11.61 -13.82
N ASN A 86 9.37 -10.75 -14.78
CA ASN A 86 10.09 -9.52 -15.12
C ASN A 86 11.56 -9.85 -15.48
N ASP A 87 12.53 -9.18 -14.85
CA ASP A 87 13.96 -9.43 -15.04
C ASP A 87 14.55 -10.48 -14.08
N LEU A 88 13.70 -11.15 -13.29
CA LEU A 88 14.12 -12.18 -12.34
C LEU A 88 13.64 -13.57 -12.77
N TYR A 89 14.30 -14.58 -12.22
CA TYR A 89 13.91 -15.98 -12.32
C TYR A 89 13.35 -16.47 -10.98
N LEU A 90 12.09 -16.87 -10.98
CA LEU A 90 11.43 -17.52 -9.86
C LEU A 90 11.63 -19.03 -9.93
N THR A 91 12.23 -19.59 -8.88
CA THR A 91 12.36 -21.04 -8.71
C THR A 91 11.45 -21.53 -7.60
N LEU A 92 10.70 -22.60 -7.90
CA LEU A 92 9.83 -23.32 -6.97
C LEU A 92 10.24 -24.78 -6.98
N ILE A 93 10.64 -25.31 -5.83
CA ILE A 93 10.98 -26.72 -5.63
C ILE A 93 9.86 -27.31 -4.78
N ALA A 94 9.17 -28.31 -5.31
CA ALA A 94 8.00 -28.90 -4.66
C ALA A 94 8.07 -30.43 -4.65
N SER A 95 7.34 -31.04 -3.70
CA SER A 95 7.16 -32.49 -3.62
C SER A 95 6.47 -33.04 -4.89
N LYS A 96 6.57 -34.36 -5.13
CA LYS A 96 5.94 -34.99 -6.31
C LYS A 96 4.40 -34.91 -6.26
N THR A 97 3.83 -34.77 -5.06
CA THR A 97 2.39 -34.71 -4.82
C THR A 97 1.83 -33.29 -4.87
N ALA A 98 2.68 -32.27 -5.01
CA ALA A 98 2.26 -30.88 -5.05
C ALA A 98 1.29 -30.60 -6.22
N ASP A 99 0.20 -29.87 -5.94
CA ASP A 99 -0.62 -29.30 -7.00
C ASP A 99 0.12 -28.10 -7.62
N MET A 100 0.94 -28.40 -8.62
CA MET A 100 1.73 -27.38 -9.31
C MET A 100 0.88 -26.33 -10.03
N LYS A 101 -0.35 -26.64 -10.43
CA LYS A 101 -1.23 -25.63 -11.05
C LYS A 101 -1.66 -24.60 -10.03
N TYR A 102 -2.00 -25.04 -8.82
CA TYR A 102 -2.34 -24.14 -7.72
C TYR A 102 -1.14 -23.31 -7.28
N VAL A 103 0.02 -23.97 -7.08
CA VAL A 103 1.29 -23.31 -6.73
C VAL A 103 1.67 -22.23 -7.74
N GLU A 104 1.65 -22.55 -9.04
CA GLU A 104 1.95 -21.56 -10.08
C GLU A 104 0.95 -20.42 -10.09
N THR A 105 -0.34 -20.71 -9.91
CA THR A 105 -1.39 -19.66 -9.91
C THR A 105 -1.13 -18.65 -8.81
N ILE A 106 -0.82 -19.12 -7.61
CA ILE A 106 -0.50 -18.24 -6.47
C ILE A 106 0.76 -17.44 -6.77
N ALA A 107 1.84 -18.11 -7.19
CA ALA A 107 3.13 -17.47 -7.41
C ALA A 107 3.06 -16.39 -8.52
N ARG A 108 2.35 -16.66 -9.61
CA ARG A 108 2.11 -15.72 -10.73
C ARG A 108 1.30 -14.50 -10.33
N VAL A 109 0.53 -14.57 -9.24
CA VAL A 109 -0.23 -13.42 -8.75
C VAL A 109 0.55 -12.67 -7.68
N LEU A 110 1.06 -13.38 -6.67
CA LEU A 110 1.70 -12.75 -5.50
C LEU A 110 3.02 -12.07 -5.84
N ILE A 111 3.94 -12.76 -6.53
CA ILE A 111 5.27 -12.21 -6.80
C ILE A 111 5.19 -10.94 -7.66
N PRO A 112 4.49 -10.92 -8.82
CA PRO A 112 4.38 -9.71 -9.61
C PRO A 112 3.64 -8.58 -8.90
N THR A 113 2.67 -8.89 -8.04
CA THR A 113 1.95 -7.88 -7.26
C THR A 113 2.87 -7.20 -6.26
N VAL A 114 3.66 -7.98 -5.52
CA VAL A 114 4.65 -7.45 -4.58
C VAL A 114 5.70 -6.62 -5.33
N MET A 115 6.22 -7.12 -6.45
CA MET A 115 7.19 -6.35 -7.27
C MET A 115 6.59 -5.02 -7.74
N LYS A 116 5.37 -5.02 -8.31
CA LYS A 116 4.70 -3.78 -8.75
C LYS A 116 4.49 -2.78 -7.62
N LEU A 117 4.17 -3.27 -6.42
CA LEU A 117 4.03 -2.43 -5.24
C LEU A 117 5.38 -1.84 -4.81
N LEU A 118 6.47 -2.59 -4.93
CA LEU A 118 7.81 -2.08 -4.64
C LEU A 118 8.27 -1.06 -5.69
N ASP A 119 7.91 -1.27 -6.96
CA ASP A 119 8.22 -0.36 -8.06
C ASP A 119 7.43 0.95 -7.96
N SER A 120 6.17 0.90 -7.52
CA SER A 120 5.36 2.11 -7.27
C SER A 120 5.83 2.91 -6.05
N LEU A 121 6.69 2.31 -5.22
CA LEU A 121 7.41 2.97 -4.13
C LEU A 121 8.80 3.48 -4.57
N GLY A 122 9.06 3.57 -5.88
CA GLY A 122 10.16 4.35 -6.44
C GLY A 122 10.20 5.79 -5.87
N PRO A 123 11.27 6.57 -6.09
CA PRO A 123 11.34 7.92 -5.56
C PRO A 123 10.30 8.77 -6.31
N THR A 124 9.05 8.71 -5.89
CA THR A 124 8.20 9.89 -5.91
C THR A 124 9.08 10.98 -5.30
N PRO A 125 9.30 12.12 -5.99
CA PRO A 125 9.95 13.23 -5.34
C PRO A 125 9.17 13.42 -4.06
N LEU A 126 9.81 13.13 -2.91
CA LEU A 126 9.38 13.72 -1.67
C LEU A 126 9.38 15.18 -2.03
N ARG A 127 8.18 15.72 -2.25
CA ARG A 127 7.95 17.12 -2.55
C ARG A 127 8.84 17.82 -1.55
N GLN A 128 9.94 18.41 -2.04
CA GLN A 128 10.85 19.12 -1.18
C GLN A 128 9.96 20.14 -0.52
N LEU A 129 9.61 19.90 0.75
CA LEU A 129 9.16 20.98 1.59
C LEU A 129 10.30 21.99 1.46
N PRO A 130 10.01 23.22 0.98
CA PRO A 130 11.05 24.23 0.87
C PRO A 130 11.78 24.28 2.21
N PRO A 131 13.12 24.27 2.21
CA PRO A 131 13.89 24.14 3.43
C PRO A 131 13.49 25.24 4.40
N SER A 132 13.09 24.83 5.60
CA SER A 132 12.71 25.68 6.71
C SER A 132 13.81 26.72 6.96
N HIS A 133 13.52 27.99 6.70
CA HIS A 133 14.14 29.08 7.46
C HIS A 133 13.29 29.29 8.71
N ILE A 134 13.47 28.42 9.70
CA ILE A 134 13.12 28.75 11.09
C ILE A 134 14.37 28.46 11.90
N LEU A 135 15.27 29.45 11.88
CA LEU A 135 16.30 29.61 12.88
C LEU A 135 15.56 29.93 14.18
N LEU A 136 15.53 28.99 15.13
CA LEU A 136 15.14 29.28 16.50
C LEU A 136 16.34 29.93 17.18
N GLU A 137 16.27 31.24 17.40
CA GLU A 137 16.96 31.89 18.53
C GLU A 137 15.95 32.70 19.35
N PRO A 138 16.16 32.79 20.67
CA PRO A 138 15.12 33.12 21.65
C PRO A 138 14.89 34.64 21.80
N GLU A 139 13.68 34.97 22.27
CA GLU A 139 13.25 36.31 22.68
C GLU A 139 14.28 37.06 23.53
N LYS A 140 14.43 38.36 23.23
CA LYS A 140 14.62 39.41 24.24
C LYS A 140 14.12 40.77 23.75
N GLU A 141 13.39 41.42 24.65
CA GLU A 141 12.83 42.78 24.62
C GLU A 141 13.81 43.86 24.12
N GLN A 142 13.31 44.85 23.37
CA GLN A 142 13.17 46.26 23.81
C GLN A 142 12.80 47.19 22.64
N GLU A 143 11.64 47.82 22.77
CA GLU A 143 11.37 49.27 22.69
C GLU A 143 12.22 50.13 21.72
N GLU A 144 11.60 50.66 20.64
CA GLU A 144 11.54 52.12 20.39
C GLU A 144 10.56 52.45 19.24
N ALA A 145 10.09 53.69 19.28
CA ALA A 145 8.82 54.18 18.75
C ALA A 145 8.92 54.88 17.36
N GLU A 146 7.76 55.43 16.99
CA GLU A 146 7.45 56.41 15.95
C GLU A 146 7.14 55.85 14.56
N ASP A 147 5.85 55.84 14.17
CA ASP A 147 5.10 56.94 13.51
C ASP A 147 5.33 56.82 11.98
N THR A 148 4.36 56.86 11.07
CA THR A 148 3.09 57.57 11.03
C THR A 148 2.27 56.98 9.85
N GLU A 149 0.93 56.99 9.99
CA GLU A 149 -0.10 57.24 8.94
C GLU A 149 -0.40 56.21 7.81
N LYS A 150 -1.60 55.59 7.82
CA LYS A 150 -2.89 55.97 7.13
C LYS A 150 -2.95 55.45 5.68
N LEU A 151 -4.01 54.90 5.08
CA LEU A 151 -5.49 54.84 5.20
C LEU A 151 -5.94 53.56 4.44
N GLU A 152 -6.84 52.73 4.96
CA GLU A 152 -8.30 52.66 4.72
C GLU A 152 -8.77 52.40 3.27
N GLU A 153 -9.45 51.27 3.07
CA GLU A 153 -10.80 51.07 2.46
C GLU A 153 -10.93 49.58 2.07
N ASP A 154 -11.55 48.74 2.90
CA ASP A 154 -12.99 48.55 3.13
C ASP A 154 -13.72 47.83 1.98
N ASN A 155 -14.09 46.57 2.25
CA ASN A 155 -15.33 45.94 1.78
C ASN A 155 -15.53 44.62 2.55
N GLU A 156 -16.21 44.74 3.69
CA GLU A 156 -17.24 43.83 4.21
C GLU A 156 -18.06 43.22 3.02
N ILE A 157 -18.48 41.96 2.92
CA ILE A 157 -19.30 41.10 3.81
C ILE A 157 -19.12 39.67 3.21
N THR A 158 -18.85 38.59 3.94
CA THR A 158 -19.90 37.73 4.53
C THR A 158 -19.21 36.66 5.37
N GLU A 159 -19.60 36.65 6.63
CA GLU A 159 -19.32 35.72 7.72
C GLU A 159 -19.52 34.25 7.29
N VAL A 160 -18.43 33.49 7.22
CA VAL A 160 -18.48 32.03 7.45
C VAL A 160 -17.57 31.82 8.64
N GLU A 161 -18.17 31.49 9.78
CA GLU A 161 -17.48 31.14 11.02
C GLU A 161 -16.40 30.08 10.71
N THR A 162 -15.16 30.53 10.54
CA THR A 162 -13.99 29.65 10.55
C THR A 162 -13.80 29.21 11.99
N LEU A 163 -14.40 28.07 12.33
CA LEU A 163 -13.97 27.29 13.49
C LEU A 163 -12.45 27.12 13.39
N PRO A 164 -11.72 27.28 14.52
CA PRO A 164 -10.26 27.17 14.53
C PRO A 164 -9.84 25.81 13.98
N ASP A 165 -8.71 25.76 13.28
CA ASP A 165 -8.01 24.54 12.88
C ASP A 165 -7.86 23.60 14.09
N LEU A 166 -8.88 22.79 14.36
CA LEU A 166 -8.74 21.62 15.20
C LEU A 166 -7.89 20.67 14.37
N ASP A 167 -6.78 20.21 14.94
CA ASP A 167 -6.02 19.05 14.47
C ASP A 167 -6.91 17.79 14.58
N LEU A 168 -7.89 17.68 13.69
CA LEU A 168 -8.85 16.58 13.66
C LEU A 168 -8.12 15.31 13.26
N PRO A 169 -8.40 14.18 13.94
CA PRO A 169 -7.75 12.92 13.64
C PRO A 169 -8.11 12.52 12.20
N SER A 170 -7.11 12.48 11.32
CA SER A 170 -7.29 12.09 9.93
C SER A 170 -6.78 10.68 9.71
N ASN A 171 -7.59 9.80 9.14
CA ASN A 171 -7.22 8.42 8.85
C ASN A 171 -7.11 8.21 7.35
N GLN A 172 -6.04 7.55 6.90
CA GLN A 172 -5.92 7.10 5.52
C GLN A 172 -6.51 5.70 5.41
N LEU A 173 -7.54 5.54 4.56
CA LEU A 173 -8.32 4.31 4.45
C LEU A 173 -8.42 3.86 2.99
N ILE A 174 -8.43 2.56 2.77
CA ILE A 174 -8.56 1.93 1.46
C ILE A 174 -10.04 1.88 1.08
N VAL A 175 -10.37 2.37 -0.11
CA VAL A 175 -11.74 2.41 -0.61
C VAL A 175 -12.22 1.03 -1.06
N GLU A 176 -13.30 0.56 -0.43
CA GLU A 176 -14.11 -0.55 -0.92
C GLU A 176 -15.41 0.01 -1.50
N SER A 177 -15.56 -0.05 -2.83
CA SER A 177 -16.78 0.39 -3.48
C SER A 177 -17.91 -0.64 -3.31
N PHE A 178 -19.12 -0.20 -2.97
CA PHE A 178 -20.30 -1.06 -2.98
C PHE A 178 -21.44 -0.48 -3.83
N GLY A 179 -22.24 -1.34 -4.46
CA GLY A 179 -23.34 -0.94 -5.34
C GLY A 179 -24.26 -2.10 -5.72
N GLY A 180 -25.49 -1.78 -6.14
CA GLY A 180 -26.55 -2.73 -6.52
C GLY A 180 -27.91 -2.02 -6.66
N LEU A 181 -28.89 -2.67 -7.29
CA LEU A 181 -30.20 -2.06 -7.62
C LEU A 181 -31.04 -1.64 -6.39
N LEU A 182 -30.64 -2.03 -5.18
CA LEU A 182 -31.39 -1.83 -3.93
C LEU A 182 -30.54 -1.19 -2.80
N THR A 183 -29.35 -0.68 -3.10
CA THR A 183 -28.43 -0.20 -2.05
C THR A 183 -28.63 1.29 -1.75
N ARG A 184 -28.85 1.63 -0.47
CA ARG A 184 -28.90 3.02 0.00
C ARG A 184 -27.56 3.70 -0.33
N SER A 185 -27.63 4.82 -1.05
CA SER A 185 -26.48 5.48 -1.67
C SER A 185 -26.07 6.79 -0.98
N ASP A 186 -26.61 7.02 0.21
CA ASP A 186 -26.51 8.26 1.00
C ASP A 186 -25.53 8.15 2.18
N THR A 187 -24.91 7.00 2.42
CA THR A 187 -24.02 6.79 3.57
C THR A 187 -22.72 6.08 3.22
N VAL A 188 -21.63 6.57 3.79
CA VAL A 188 -20.33 5.90 3.84
C VAL A 188 -20.29 5.00 5.08
N GLN A 189 -19.61 3.85 5.00
CA GLN A 189 -19.46 2.95 6.14
C GLN A 189 -18.01 2.87 6.61
N LEU A 190 -17.83 3.00 7.94
CA LEU A 190 -16.55 2.94 8.63
C LEU A 190 -16.63 1.93 9.78
N SER A 191 -15.47 1.42 10.21
CA SER A 191 -15.41 0.55 11.38
C SER A 191 -15.85 1.30 12.64
N GLU A 192 -16.57 0.61 13.52
CA GLU A 192 -17.06 1.19 14.79
C GLU A 192 -15.89 1.59 15.70
N GLU A 193 -14.72 0.95 15.58
CA GLU A 193 -13.51 1.28 16.32
C GLU A 193 -12.93 2.64 15.89
N VAL A 194 -12.87 2.91 14.58
CA VAL A 194 -12.38 4.20 14.07
C VAL A 194 -13.30 5.34 14.51
N LEU A 195 -14.61 5.11 14.46
CA LEU A 195 -15.59 6.07 14.96
C LEU A 195 -15.44 6.29 16.47
N SER A 196 -15.32 5.21 17.25
CA SER A 196 -15.17 5.30 18.70
C SER A 196 -13.89 6.04 19.11
N GLN A 197 -12.78 5.82 18.40
CA GLN A 197 -11.51 6.54 18.64
C GLN A 197 -11.65 8.03 18.38
N TRP A 198 -12.36 8.41 17.32
CA TRP A 198 -12.59 9.82 17.03
C TRP A 198 -13.59 10.45 18.01
N GLU A 199 -14.62 9.72 18.44
CA GLU A 199 -15.54 10.20 19.48
C GLU A 199 -14.80 10.42 20.80
N GLU A 200 -13.90 9.53 21.20
CA GLU A 200 -13.04 9.68 22.38
C GLU A 200 -12.11 10.91 22.26
N PHE A 201 -11.50 11.12 21.10
CA PHE A 201 -10.65 12.29 20.83
C PHE A 201 -11.44 13.62 20.83
N LEU A 202 -12.74 13.57 20.54
CA LEU A 202 -13.62 14.73 20.45
C LEU A 202 -14.53 14.89 21.68
N ASP A 203 -14.05 14.49 22.87
CA ASP A 203 -14.76 14.59 24.16
C ASP A 203 -16.15 13.92 24.15
N GLY A 204 -16.30 12.80 23.44
CA GLY A 204 -17.54 12.03 23.33
C GLY A 204 -18.57 12.59 22.33
N LYS A 205 -18.19 13.57 21.48
CA LYS A 205 -19.08 14.08 20.44
C LYS A 205 -19.32 13.02 19.36
N LYS A 206 -20.58 12.65 19.17
CA LYS A 206 -20.99 11.66 18.17
C LYS A 206 -20.72 12.14 16.74
N ILE A 207 -20.07 11.31 15.94
CA ILE A 207 -19.69 11.66 14.57
C ILE A 207 -20.79 11.24 13.62
N SER A 208 -21.44 12.22 13.00
CA SER A 208 -22.55 12.01 12.07
C SER A 208 -22.12 12.10 10.61
N HIS A 209 -21.09 12.89 10.32
CA HIS A 209 -20.56 13.13 8.99
C HIS A 209 -19.04 12.98 8.97
N VAL A 210 -18.52 12.63 7.80
CA VAL A 210 -17.09 12.50 7.53
C VAL A 210 -16.74 13.21 6.25
N LEU A 211 -15.64 13.93 6.26
CA LEU A 211 -15.04 14.49 5.06
C LEU A 211 -14.18 13.41 4.41
N VAL A 212 -14.52 13.01 3.20
CA VAL A 212 -13.70 12.10 2.38
C VAL A 212 -12.94 12.95 1.37
N GLU A 213 -11.62 12.93 1.47
CA GLU A 213 -10.68 13.67 0.64
C GLU A 213 -9.87 12.68 -0.22
N ALA A 214 -10.02 12.80 -1.54
CA ALA A 214 -9.22 12.10 -2.53
C ALA A 214 -7.89 12.83 -2.75
N PHE A 215 -6.85 12.07 -3.14
CA PHE A 215 -5.51 12.63 -3.38
C PHE A 215 -5.44 13.53 -4.62
N ASN A 216 -6.47 13.50 -5.48
CA ASN A 216 -6.64 14.46 -6.57
C ASN A 216 -7.09 15.87 -6.06
N GLY A 217 -7.26 16.04 -4.75
CA GLY A 217 -7.70 17.28 -4.12
C GLY A 217 -9.21 17.46 -4.05
N GLN A 218 -10.00 16.53 -4.58
CA GLN A 218 -11.45 16.54 -4.46
C GLN A 218 -11.85 16.01 -3.09
N SER A 219 -12.73 16.74 -2.41
CA SER A 219 -13.28 16.31 -1.14
C SER A 219 -14.80 16.43 -1.15
N SER A 220 -15.46 15.61 -0.34
CA SER A 220 -16.90 15.71 -0.11
C SER A 220 -17.26 15.19 1.26
N GLU A 221 -18.20 15.87 1.91
CA GLU A 221 -18.74 15.47 3.19
C GLU A 221 -19.89 14.47 3.00
N TRP A 222 -19.87 13.39 3.78
CA TRP A 222 -20.84 12.31 3.69
C TRP A 222 -21.27 11.81 5.05
N LYS A 223 -22.54 11.42 5.15
CA LYS A 223 -23.08 10.79 6.36
C LYS A 223 -22.40 9.45 6.62
N VAL A 224 -21.93 9.23 7.84
CA VAL A 224 -21.24 8.01 8.22
C VAL A 224 -22.16 7.03 8.95
N LYS A 225 -21.93 5.74 8.73
CA LYS A 225 -22.57 4.66 9.45
C LYS A 225 -21.51 3.66 9.95
N GLY A 226 -21.54 3.36 11.24
CA GLY A 226 -20.73 2.30 11.84
C GLY A 226 -21.10 0.92 11.28
N LEU A 227 -20.08 0.11 11.02
CA LEU A 227 -20.23 -1.28 10.63
C LEU A 227 -19.48 -2.16 11.63
N ASN A 228 -20.18 -3.13 12.20
CA ASN A 228 -19.61 -4.15 13.09
C ASN A 228 -18.48 -4.96 12.41
N GLU A 229 -17.40 -5.22 13.16
CA GLU A 229 -16.10 -5.78 12.71
C GLU A 229 -16.20 -7.07 11.87
N SER A 230 -17.28 -7.86 12.01
CA SER A 230 -17.43 -9.14 11.30
C SER A 230 -17.45 -9.05 9.77
N LYS A 231 -17.60 -7.85 9.19
CA LYS A 231 -17.65 -7.61 7.73
C LYS A 231 -16.45 -6.83 7.17
N LEU A 232 -15.57 -6.32 8.02
CA LEU A 232 -14.36 -5.59 7.63
C LEU A 232 -13.18 -6.39 8.16
N VAL A 233 -12.67 -7.28 7.32
CA VAL A 233 -11.52 -8.15 7.63
C VAL A 233 -10.27 -7.34 8.00
N ASN A 234 -10.23 -6.03 7.67
CA ASN A 234 -9.16 -5.10 8.01
C ASN A 234 -9.71 -3.75 8.49
N LYS A 235 -9.19 -3.22 9.60
CA LYS A 235 -9.54 -1.90 10.20
C LYS A 235 -9.18 -0.69 9.31
N ALA A 236 -8.56 -0.92 8.15
CA ALA A 236 -8.07 0.11 7.24
C ALA A 236 -8.97 0.31 6.00
N ILE A 237 -10.25 -0.11 6.06
CA ILE A 237 -11.17 -0.06 4.90
C ILE A 237 -12.30 0.93 5.17
N ILE A 238 -12.60 1.75 4.18
CA ILE A 238 -13.80 2.59 4.11
C ILE A 238 -14.69 2.09 2.97
N ARG A 239 -15.98 1.90 3.24
CA ARG A 239 -16.95 1.49 2.23
C ARG A 239 -17.66 2.71 1.65
N ILE A 240 -17.51 2.91 0.35
CA ILE A 240 -18.05 4.07 -0.35
C ILE A 240 -19.03 3.61 -1.45
N PRO A 241 -20.26 4.16 -1.52
CA PRO A 241 -21.17 3.94 -2.64
C PRO A 241 -20.53 4.26 -4.00
N MET A 242 -20.74 3.41 -5.00
CA MET A 242 -20.13 3.55 -6.32
C MET A 242 -20.39 4.91 -7.01
N LYS A 243 -21.55 5.54 -6.74
CA LYS A 243 -21.88 6.89 -7.24
C LYS A 243 -20.93 7.97 -6.70
N ILE A 244 -20.49 7.81 -5.44
CA ILE A 244 -19.60 8.76 -4.77
C ILE A 244 -18.17 8.57 -5.28
N CYS A 245 -17.75 7.31 -5.45
CA CYS A 245 -16.50 6.98 -6.12
C CYS A 245 -16.41 7.62 -7.51
N GLN A 246 -17.50 7.61 -8.30
CA GLN A 246 -17.55 8.27 -9.61
C GLN A 246 -17.43 9.79 -9.51
N ASN A 247 -18.09 10.42 -8.53
CA ASN A 247 -18.08 11.88 -8.37
C ASN A 247 -16.72 12.43 -7.92
N LEU A 248 -16.00 11.66 -7.09
CA LEU A 248 -14.69 12.03 -6.56
C LEU A 248 -13.52 11.47 -7.39
N ASP A 249 -13.83 10.80 -8.52
CA ASP A 249 -12.87 10.07 -9.37
C ASP A 249 -11.96 9.11 -8.57
N ILE A 250 -12.56 8.38 -7.61
CA ILE A 250 -11.89 7.41 -6.75
C ILE A 250 -12.22 5.99 -7.20
N LYS A 251 -11.23 5.10 -7.23
CA LYS A 251 -11.42 3.67 -7.56
C LYS A 251 -11.34 2.77 -6.33
N LYS A 252 -11.95 1.59 -6.44
CA LYS A 252 -11.78 0.53 -5.43
C LYS A 252 -10.28 0.22 -5.29
N GLY A 253 -9.80 0.19 -4.05
CA GLY A 253 -8.40 -0.06 -3.71
C GLY A 253 -7.55 1.22 -3.60
N GLU A 254 -8.08 2.39 -3.96
CA GLU A 254 -7.37 3.65 -3.75
C GLU A 254 -7.44 4.10 -2.29
N LEU A 255 -6.46 4.90 -1.88
CA LEU A 255 -6.41 5.52 -0.56
C LEU A 255 -7.19 6.83 -0.59
N VAL A 256 -7.96 7.07 0.48
CA VAL A 256 -8.59 8.36 0.76
C VAL A 256 -8.23 8.81 2.16
N ARG A 257 -8.14 10.12 2.36
CA ARG A 257 -8.03 10.70 3.68
C ARG A 257 -9.44 10.98 4.19
N VAL A 258 -9.74 10.47 5.38
CA VAL A 258 -11.05 10.65 6.00
C VAL A 258 -10.86 11.40 7.30
N LYS A 259 -11.63 12.47 7.49
CA LYS A 259 -11.63 13.28 8.70
C LYS A 259 -13.05 13.31 9.28
N PRO A 260 -13.21 13.36 10.61
CA PRO A 260 -14.51 13.65 11.19
C PRO A 260 -14.95 15.06 10.75
N ALA A 261 -16.18 15.20 10.31
CA ALA A 261 -16.79 16.51 10.11
C ALA A 261 -17.58 16.82 11.39
N ILE A 262 -17.09 17.80 12.15
CA ILE A 262 -17.80 18.32 13.32
C ILE A 262 -18.68 19.47 12.82
N THR A 263 -19.98 19.23 12.78
CA THR A 263 -20.98 20.30 12.69
C THR A 263 -21.38 20.75 14.08
#